data_AF-A0A7X4KA15-F1
#
_entry.id   AF-A0A7X4KA15-F1
#
_cell.length_a   1.000
_cell.length_b   1.000
_cell.length_c   1.000
_cell.angle_alpha   90.00
_cell.angle_beta   90.00
_cell.angle_gamma   90.00
#
_symmetry.space_group_name_H-M   'P 1'
#
loop_
_entity.id
_entity.type
_entity.pdbx_description
1 polymer ?
#
loop_
_entity_poly.entity_id
_entity_poly.type
_entity_poly.pdbx_seq_one_letter_code
_entity_poly.pdbx_strand_id
1 'polypeptide(L)' 'MTKQKPPKDTHQTTLRMSKQMHSEIKDVADSKGWSVNDEVNFRLRAFSLHQQMLAVAADVTDIKAMLRRLVDSQ' A
#
# COMPACT_ATOMS: atom_id res chain seq x y z
N MET A 1 -0.29 -16.32 29.51
CA MET A 1 -0.18 -15.22 28.53
C MET A 1 0.68 -15.69 27.36
N THR A 2 0.05 -16.12 26.28
CA THR A 2 0.73 -16.58 25.06
C THR A 2 1.18 -15.37 24.25
N LYS A 3 2.49 -15.13 24.20
CA LYS A 3 3.10 -14.09 23.36
C LYS A 3 2.87 -14.50 21.90
N GLN A 4 1.96 -13.81 21.21
CA GLN A 4 1.83 -13.94 19.76
C GLN A 4 3.17 -13.58 19.12
N LYS A 5 3.79 -14.54 18.41
CA LYS A 5 5.01 -14.30 17.64
C LYS A 5 4.65 -13.33 16.51
N PRO A 6 5.30 -12.16 16.41
CA PRO A 6 5.08 -11.27 15.28
C PRO A 6 5.42 -12.02 13.97
N PRO A 7 4.66 -11.81 12.90
CA PRO A 7 4.86 -12.50 11.63
C PRO A 7 6.28 -12.28 11.09
N LYS A 8 6.86 -13.35 10.53
CA LYS A 8 8.30 -13.50 10.20
C LYS A 8 8.89 -12.38 9.31
N ASP A 9 8.06 -11.62 8.60
CA ASP A 9 8.48 -10.60 7.63
C ASP A 9 8.10 -9.16 8.05
N THR A 10 7.98 -8.90 9.35
CA THR A 10 7.73 -7.53 9.83
C THR A 10 9.04 -6.75 9.88
N HIS A 11 9.32 -5.95 8.85
CA HIS A 11 10.44 -5.02 8.86
C HIS A 11 10.10 -3.77 9.68
N GLN A 12 10.73 -3.62 10.84
CA GLN A 12 10.65 -2.39 11.61
C GLN A 12 11.47 -1.30 10.91
N THR A 13 10.84 -0.17 10.60
CA THR A 13 11.50 0.98 9.96
C THR A 13 11.20 2.24 10.78
N THR A 14 12.24 3.03 11.04
CA THR A 14 12.11 4.34 11.68
C THR A 14 12.09 5.42 10.60
N LEU A 15 11.01 6.18 10.55
CA LEU A 15 10.84 7.29 9.61
C LEU A 15 11.16 8.61 10.32
N ARG A 16 12.08 9.39 9.76
CA ARG A 16 12.28 10.79 10.15
C ARG A 16 11.36 11.65 9.30
N MET A 17 10.54 12.47 9.95
CA MET A 17 9.63 13.40 9.27
C MET A 17 9.63 14.76 9.98
N SER A 18 9.14 15.79 9.29
CA SER A 18 9.01 17.12 9.88
C SER A 18 7.97 17.13 11.02
N LYS A 19 8.12 18.07 11.96
CA LYS A 19 7.14 18.26 13.05
C LYS A 19 5.73 18.53 12.51
N GLN A 20 5.64 19.31 11.43
CA GLN A 20 4.37 19.60 10.77
C GLN A 20 3.69 18.33 10.25
N MET A 21 4.41 17.51 9.49
CA MET A 21 3.88 16.25 8.95
C MET A 21 3.45 15.30 10.06
N HIS A 22 4.23 15.22 11.15
CA HIS A 22 3.84 14.42 12.31
C HIS A 22 2.54 14.94 12.94
N SER A 23 2.35 16.25 13.06
CA SER A 23 1.12 16.84 13.61
C SER A 23 -0.09 16.49 12.75
N GLU A 24 0.02 16.68 11.43
CA GLU A 24 -1.07 16.39 10.50
C GLU A 24 -1.47 14.91 10.53
N ILE A 25 -0.49 14.00 10.58
CA ILE A 25 -0.76 12.56 10.72
C ILE A 25 -1.43 12.27 12.07
N LYS A 26 -0.98 12.90 13.14
CA LYS A 26 -1.57 12.74 14.48
C LYS A 26 -3.02 13.22 14.52
N ASP A 27 -3.34 14.36 13.93
CA ASP A 27 -4.71 14.90 13.94
C ASP A 27 -5.66 13.96 13.19
N VAL A 28 -5.22 13.42 12.05
CA VAL A 28 -5.99 12.39 11.32
C VAL A 28 -6.06 11.10 12.14
N ALA A 29 -5.00 10.75 12.87
CA ALA A 29 -4.99 9.59 13.73
C ALA A 29 -6.05 9.67 14.83
N ASP A 30 -6.05 10.80 15.55
CA ASP A 30 -6.97 11.08 16.63
C ASP A 30 -8.43 11.09 16.12
N SER A 31 -8.69 11.64 14.92
CA SER A 31 -10.04 11.67 14.32
C SER A 31 -10.64 10.28 14.03
N LYS A 32 -9.79 9.26 13.85
CA LYS A 32 -10.17 7.89 13.52
C LYS A 32 -10.05 6.94 14.71
N GLY A 33 -9.54 7.41 15.86
CA GLY A 33 -9.38 6.62 17.07
C GLY A 33 -8.28 5.55 17.02
N TRP A 34 -7.26 5.72 16.17
CA TRP A 34 -6.11 4.81 16.05
C TRP A 34 -4.77 5.52 16.37
N SER A 35 -3.69 4.75 16.46
CA SER A 35 -2.37 5.32 16.72
C SER A 35 -1.75 5.96 15.47
N VAL A 36 -0.80 6.88 15.66
CA VAL A 36 0.00 7.46 14.57
C VAL A 36 0.66 6.37 13.71
N ASN A 37 1.15 5.29 14.34
CA ASN A 37 1.75 4.17 13.63
C ASN A 37 0.74 3.42 12.76
N ASP A 38 -0.52 3.30 13.20
CA ASP A 38 -1.57 2.65 12.42
C ASP A 38 -1.90 3.46 11.17
N GLU A 39 -2.01 4.78 11.30
CA GLU A 39 -2.23 5.67 10.13
C GLU A 39 -1.06 5.63 9.16
N VAL A 40 0.18 5.65 9.66
CA VAL A 40 1.39 5.52 8.82
C VAL A 40 1.38 4.17 8.08
N ASN A 41 1.12 3.07 8.79
CA ASN A 41 1.03 1.75 8.18
C ASN A 41 -0.10 1.66 7.15
N PHE A 42 -1.26 2.25 7.44
CA PHE A 42 -2.38 2.31 6.50
C PHE A 42 -1.99 3.01 5.20
N ARG A 43 -1.37 4.19 5.29
CA ARG A 43 -0.91 4.95 4.12
C ARG A 43 0.16 4.22 3.32
N LEU A 44 1.14 3.60 4.00
CA LEU A 44 2.20 2.83 3.33
C LEU A 44 1.64 1.60 2.60
N ARG A 45 0.65 0.92 3.20
CA ARG A 45 -0.06 -0.20 2.55
C ARG A 45 -0.90 0.28 1.36
N ALA A 46 -1.61 1.40 1.50
CA ALA A 46 -2.42 1.97 0.43
C ALA A 46 -1.57 2.33 -0.80
N PHE A 47 -0.37 2.85 -0.60
CA PHE A 47 0.56 3.13 -1.71
C PHE A 47 0.97 1.85 -2.45
N SER A 48 1.31 0.79 -1.72
CA SER A 48 1.66 -0.51 -2.33
C SER A 48 0.48 -1.11 -3.10
N LEU A 49 -0.74 -1.04 -2.56
CA LEU A 49 -1.94 -1.53 -3.24
C LEU A 49 -2.22 -0.77 -4.53
N HIS A 50 -2.04 0.55 -4.54
CA HIS A 50 -2.23 1.36 -5.75
C HIS A 50 -1.25 0.96 -6.86
N GLN A 51 0.03 0.76 -6.53
CA GLN A 51 1.04 0.27 -7.48
C GLN A 51 0.67 -1.11 -8.03
N GLN A 52 0.19 -2.02 -7.18
CA GLN A 52 -0.29 -3.34 -7.61
C GLN A 52 -1.49 -3.23 -8.55
N MET A 53 -2.44 -2.32 -8.29
CA MET A 53 -3.58 -2.09 -9.18
C MET A 53 -3.15 -1.56 -10.55
N LEU A 54 -2.16 -0.67 -10.60
CA LEU A 54 -1.61 -0.17 -11.87
C LEU A 54 -0.94 -1.28 -12.68
N ALA A 55 -0.19 -2.17 -12.04
CA ALA A 55 0.40 -3.33 -12.70
C ALA A 55 -0.66 -4.25 -13.31
N VAL A 56 -1.71 -4.59 -12.55
CA VAL A 56 -2.82 -5.41 -13.06
C VAL A 56 -3.54 -4.74 -14.23
N ALA A 57 -3.74 -3.42 -14.18
CA ALA A 57 -4.35 -2.68 -15.28
C ALA A 57 -3.49 -2.70 -16.57
N ALA A 58 -2.16 -2.64 -16.42
CA ALA A 58 -1.22 -2.80 -17.52
C ALA A 58 -1.30 -4.22 -18.11
N ASP A 59 -1.27 -5.25 -17.25
CA ASP A 59 -1.36 -6.67 -17.67
C ASP A 59 -2.65 -6.94 -18.47
N VAL A 60 -3.79 -6.42 -18.02
CA VAL A 60 -5.08 -6.55 -18.75
C VAL A 60 -5.02 -5.88 -20.12
N THR A 61 -4.34 -4.75 -20.22
CA THR A 61 -4.18 -4.02 -21.48
C THR A 61 -3.32 -4.81 -22.46
N ASP A 62 -2.23 -5.41 -21.98
CA ASP A 62 -1.34 -6.25 -22.77
C ASP A 62 -2.04 -7.53 -23.26
N ILE A 63 -2.81 -8.19 -22.38
CA ILE A 63 -3.62 -9.37 -22.74
C ILE A 63 -4.62 -9.01 -23.85
N LYS A 64 -5.31 -7.87 -23.74
CA LYS A 64 -6.23 -7.40 -24.79
C LYS A 64 -5.50 -7.14 -26.11
N ALA A 65 -4.31 -6.57 -26.07
CA ALA A 65 -3.51 -6.32 -27.27
C ALA A 65 -2.99 -7.62 -27.90
N MET A 66 -2.67 -8.63 -27.10
CA MET A 66 -2.32 -9.97 -27.60
C MET A 66 -3.51 -10.65 -28.27
N LEU A 67 -4.69 -10.61 -27.64
CA LEU A 67 -5.91 -11.17 -28.22
C LEU A 67 -6.26 -10.52 -29.55
N ARG A 68 -6.14 -9.18 -29.67
CA ARG A 68 -6.36 -8.47 -30.94
C ARG A 68 -5.40 -8.95 -32.02
N ARG A 69 -4.10 -9.02 -31.71
CA ARG A 69 -3.08 -9.53 -32.64
C ARG A 69 -3.35 -10.97 -33.10
N LEU A 70 -3.87 -11.81 -32.20
CA LEU A 70 -4.16 -13.21 -32.49
C LEU A 70 -5.39 -13.38 -33.40
N VAL A 71 -6.39 -12.50 -33.26
CA VAL A 71 -7.54 -12.41 -34.18
C VAL A 71 -7.10 -11.88 -35.54
N ASP A 72 -6.24 -10.84 -35.59
CA ASP A 72 -5.78 -10.23 -36.83
C ASP A 72 -4.77 -11.12 -37.61
N SER A 73 -4.28 -12.20 -37.00
CA SER A 73 -3.35 -13.17 -37.62
C SER A 73 -4.02 -14.47 -38.07
N GLN A 74 -5.36 -14.56 -37.95
CA GLN A 74 -6.20 -15.56 -38.63
C GLN A 74 -6.81 -14.99 -39.89
#